data_AF-A0A7D7LSK3-F1
#
_entry.id   AF-A0A7D7LSK3-F1
#
_cell.length_a   1.000
_cell.length_b   1.000
_cell.length_c   1.000
_cell.angle_alpha   90.00
_cell.angle_beta   90.00
_cell.angle_gamma   90.00
#
_symmetry.space_group_name_H-M   'P 1'
#
loop_
_entity.id
_entity.type
_entity.pdbx_description
1 polymer ?
#
loop_
_entity_poly.entity_id
_entity_poly.type
_entity_poly.pdbx_seq_one_letter_code
_entity_poly.pdbx_strand_id
1 'polypeptide(L)'
;MPIPKNIFQTFKTGDLPWITRFYISRMRKKNPGWNYHFYDDKRILGFFEEEFPPRYLKAYKSLTIGAAKADFFRYAVLYRYGGVYLDIDSYVKTPFDKFLQEDDDFIITHEGNPGLYCQWGLISAKDHPFLKRTLEKVVDNIETHRYPNDVHRTTGPTVYTEAINEVLEEKPDTPHRLLGTDFNGHLKFKYKLGRIFLYGKKSEHWKKKQMSQDIIKPSGE
;
A
#
# COMPACT_ATOMS: atom_id res chain seq x y z
N MET A 1 0.59 -21.86 5.34
CA MET A 1 0.95 -20.44 5.18
C MET A 1 -0.30 -19.59 5.13
N PRO A 2 -0.56 -18.79 6.19
CA PRO A 2 -1.67 -17.84 6.25
C PRO A 2 -1.68 -16.81 5.12
N ILE A 3 -0.50 -16.32 4.71
CA ILE A 3 -0.33 -15.36 3.61
C ILE A 3 -0.60 -16.04 2.25
N PRO A 4 -1.65 -15.64 1.51
CA PRO A 4 -1.93 -16.17 0.18
C PRO A 4 -0.89 -15.76 -0.86
N LYS A 5 -0.64 -16.61 -1.86
CA LYS A 5 0.35 -16.34 -2.93
C LYS A 5 -0.14 -15.37 -4.01
N ASN A 6 -0.51 -14.16 -3.60
CA ASN A 6 -0.92 -13.07 -4.48
C ASN A 6 0.09 -11.92 -4.42
N ILE A 7 0.36 -11.29 -5.57
CA ILE A 7 1.17 -10.08 -5.68
C ILE A 7 0.31 -8.98 -6.33
N PHE A 8 0.15 -7.87 -5.63
CA PHE A 8 -0.62 -6.71 -6.09
C PHE A 8 0.30 -5.52 -6.36
N GLN A 9 0.06 -4.86 -7.48
CA GLN A 9 0.61 -3.53 -7.76
C GLN A 9 -0.45 -2.67 -8.42
N THR A 10 -0.35 -1.36 -8.25
CA THR A 10 -1.24 -0.40 -8.91
C THR A 10 -0.46 0.71 -9.60
N PHE A 11 -1.05 1.23 -10.67
CA PHE A 11 -0.66 2.48 -11.29
C PHE A 11 -1.86 3.08 -12.02
N LYS A 12 -1.83 4.37 -12.34
CA LYS A 12 -2.99 5.08 -12.92
C LYS A 12 -3.58 4.39 -14.15
N THR A 13 -2.72 3.84 -15.01
CA THR A 13 -3.09 3.14 -16.26
C THR A 13 -2.24 1.89 -16.45
N GLY A 14 -2.72 0.97 -17.29
CA GLY A 14 -1.98 -0.22 -17.73
C GLY A 14 -0.81 0.08 -18.69
N ASP A 15 -0.71 1.30 -19.21
CA ASP A 15 0.34 1.72 -20.14
C ASP A 15 1.66 2.01 -19.43
N LEU A 16 2.30 0.95 -18.96
CA LEU A 16 3.52 1.04 -18.17
C LEU A 16 4.78 1.19 -19.05
N PRO A 17 5.77 2.02 -18.63
CA PRO A 17 7.06 2.09 -19.28
C PRO A 17 7.72 0.72 -19.44
N TRP A 18 8.49 0.52 -20.51
CA TRP A 18 9.16 -0.75 -20.80
C TRP A 18 10.03 -1.23 -19.62
N ILE A 19 10.71 -0.29 -18.95
CA ILE A 19 11.56 -0.60 -17.78
C ILE A 19 10.72 -1.13 -16.61
N THR A 20 9.53 -0.58 -16.37
CA THR A 20 8.59 -1.06 -15.35
C THR A 20 8.12 -2.47 -15.69
N ARG A 21 7.71 -2.70 -16.95
CA ARG A 21 7.31 -4.02 -17.45
C ARG A 21 8.44 -5.05 -17.31
N PHE A 22 9.70 -4.64 -17.51
CA PHE A 22 10.86 -5.49 -17.27
C PHE A 22 11.00 -5.91 -15.80
N TYR A 23 10.86 -4.98 -14.84
CA TYR A 23 10.92 -5.31 -13.41
C TYR A 23 9.76 -6.22 -12.97
N ILE A 24 8.54 -5.98 -13.49
CA ILE A 24 7.38 -6.85 -13.26
C ILE A 24 7.65 -8.26 -13.80
N SER A 25 8.12 -8.37 -15.05
CA SER A 25 8.45 -9.67 -15.66
C SER A 25 9.52 -10.42 -14.86
N ARG A 26 10.57 -9.73 -14.42
CA ARG A 26 11.64 -10.32 -13.58
C ARG A 26 11.10 -10.78 -12.22
N MET A 27 10.21 -10.01 -11.60
CA MET A 27 9.55 -10.39 -10.35
C MET A 27 8.70 -11.65 -10.52
N ARG A 28 7.88 -11.70 -11.57
CA ARG A 28 7.03 -12.87 -11.88
C ARG A 28 7.87 -14.12 -12.16
N LYS A 29 8.93 -14.00 -12.96
CA LYS A 29 9.85 -15.11 -13.25
C LYS A 29 10.55 -15.64 -11.99
N LYS A 30 10.84 -14.75 -11.03
CA LYS A 30 11.45 -15.12 -9.74
C LYS A 30 10.47 -15.81 -8.78
N ASN A 31 9.17 -15.58 -8.95
CA ASN A 31 8.12 -16.09 -8.07
C ASN A 31 7.06 -16.84 -8.91
N PRO A 32 7.42 -17.96 -9.58
CA PRO A 32 6.53 -18.62 -10.53
C PRO A 32 5.25 -19.21 -9.90
N GLY A 33 5.27 -19.49 -8.60
CA GLY A 33 4.10 -19.97 -7.85
C GLY A 33 3.19 -18.86 -7.30
N TRP A 34 3.45 -17.60 -7.64
CA TRP A 34 2.68 -16.44 -7.17
C TRP A 34 1.84 -15.83 -8.28
N ASN A 35 0.58 -15.53 -7.96
CA ASN A 35 -0.36 -14.90 -8.89
C ASN A 35 -0.14 -13.38 -8.89
N TYR A 36 0.12 -12.81 -10.06
CA TYR A 36 0.33 -11.38 -10.21
C TYR A 36 -0.95 -10.67 -10.66
N HIS A 37 -1.31 -9.61 -9.95
CA HIS A 37 -2.49 -8.79 -10.19
C HIS A 37 -2.11 -7.33 -10.32
N PHE A 38 -2.38 -6.75 -11.49
CA PHE A 38 -2.24 -5.31 -11.72
C PHE A 38 -3.59 -4.61 -11.67
N TYR A 39 -3.66 -3.49 -10.97
CA TYR A 39 -4.86 -2.67 -10.83
C TYR A 39 -4.61 -1.25 -11.34
N ASP A 40 -5.38 -0.85 -12.36
CA ASP A 40 -5.49 0.55 -12.74
C ASP A 40 -6.60 1.26 -11.96
N ASP A 41 -6.72 2.58 -12.13
CA ASP A 41 -7.71 3.38 -11.41
C ASP A 41 -9.15 2.88 -11.64
N LYS A 42 -9.47 2.41 -12.86
CA LYS A 42 -10.79 1.86 -13.19
C LYS A 42 -11.04 0.57 -12.41
N ARG A 43 -10.07 -0.34 -12.39
CA ARG A 43 -10.17 -1.63 -11.70
C ARG A 43 -10.23 -1.46 -10.18
N ILE A 44 -9.58 -0.42 -9.64
CA ILE A 44 -9.70 -0.09 -8.21
C ILE A 44 -11.12 0.37 -7.86
N LEU A 45 -11.75 1.19 -8.70
CA LEU A 45 -13.12 1.62 -8.47
C LEU A 45 -14.10 0.44 -8.43
N GLY A 46 -14.00 -0.48 -9.40
CA GLY A 46 -14.80 -1.71 -9.41
C GLY A 46 -14.55 -2.58 -8.18
N PHE A 47 -13.28 -2.73 -7.77
CA PHE A 47 -12.92 -3.46 -6.55
C PHE A 47 -13.58 -2.89 -5.29
N PHE A 48 -13.56 -1.56 -5.09
CA PHE A 48 -14.21 -0.95 -3.93
C PHE A 48 -15.74 -1.06 -3.98
N GLU A 49 -16.33 -1.04 -5.18
CA GLU A 49 -17.78 -1.22 -5.38
C GLU A 49 -18.23 -2.66 -5.06
N GLU A 50 -17.42 -3.65 -5.43
CA GLU A 50 -17.72 -5.07 -5.27
C GLU A 50 -17.39 -5.60 -3.86
N GLU A 51 -16.28 -5.17 -3.27
CA GLU A 51 -15.70 -5.84 -2.09
C GLU A 51 -15.90 -5.09 -0.77
N PHE A 52 -16.29 -3.81 -0.80
CA PHE A 52 -16.39 -2.96 0.38
C PHE A 52 -17.74 -2.22 0.49
N PRO A 53 -18.19 -1.88 1.71
CA PRO A 53 -19.39 -1.06 1.87
C PRO A 53 -19.28 0.29 1.12
N PRO A 54 -20.41 0.87 0.66
CA PRO A 54 -20.41 2.10 -0.15
C PRO A 54 -19.61 3.28 0.44
N ARG A 55 -19.48 3.36 1.77
CA ARG A 55 -18.67 4.39 2.47
C ARG A 55 -17.20 4.39 2.03
N TYR A 56 -16.60 3.21 1.78
CA TYR A 56 -15.20 3.12 1.35
C TYR A 56 -15.01 3.65 -0.06
N LEU A 57 -15.91 3.27 -0.99
CA LEU A 57 -15.87 3.80 -2.34
C LEU A 57 -16.06 5.33 -2.35
N LYS A 58 -16.96 5.85 -1.51
CA LYS A 58 -17.15 7.29 -1.33
C LYS A 58 -15.88 7.98 -0.82
N ALA A 59 -15.25 7.44 0.23
CA ALA A 59 -13.99 7.95 0.77
C ALA A 59 -12.85 7.86 -0.27
N TYR A 60 -12.76 6.77 -1.02
CA TYR A 60 -11.75 6.63 -2.08
C TYR A 60 -11.94 7.65 -3.20
N LYS A 61 -13.19 7.91 -3.61
CA LYS A 61 -13.54 8.88 -4.66
C LYS A 61 -13.30 10.34 -4.24
N SER A 62 -13.37 10.65 -2.94
CA SER A 62 -13.08 12.01 -2.45
C SER A 62 -11.59 12.33 -2.41
N LEU A 63 -10.70 11.33 -2.44
CA LEU A 63 -9.27 11.58 -2.50
C LEU A 63 -8.87 12.22 -3.84
N THR A 64 -8.07 13.28 -3.77
CA THR A 64 -7.61 14.04 -4.95
C THR A 64 -6.16 13.70 -5.35
N ILE A 65 -5.37 13.18 -4.40
CA ILE A 65 -3.96 12.86 -4.59
C ILE A 65 -3.80 11.36 -4.87
N GLY A 66 -3.17 11.03 -6.00
CA GLY A 66 -2.96 9.63 -6.42
C GLY A 66 -2.12 8.79 -5.44
N ALA A 67 -1.18 9.41 -4.71
CA ALA A 67 -0.44 8.71 -3.65
C ALA A 67 -1.37 8.29 -2.50
N ALA A 68 -2.26 9.17 -2.05
CA ALA A 68 -3.24 8.86 -1.02
C ALA A 68 -4.22 7.75 -1.47
N LYS A 69 -4.61 7.75 -2.75
CA LYS A 69 -5.40 6.66 -3.35
C LYS A 69 -4.66 5.32 -3.31
N ALA A 70 -3.38 5.31 -3.68
CA ALA A 70 -2.56 4.09 -3.67
C ALA A 70 -2.35 3.55 -2.24
N ASP A 71 -2.13 4.44 -1.27
CA ASP A 71 -2.07 4.09 0.16
C ASP A 71 -3.37 3.42 0.62
N PHE A 72 -4.54 4.00 0.32
CA PHE A 72 -5.82 3.40 0.71
C PHE A 72 -6.05 2.04 0.03
N PHE A 73 -5.78 1.95 -1.28
CA PHE A 73 -5.94 0.71 -2.03
C PHE A 73 -5.06 -0.43 -1.51
N ARG A 74 -3.79 -0.18 -1.16
CA ARG A 74 -2.89 -1.25 -0.70
C ARG A 74 -3.35 -1.91 0.60
N TYR A 75 -3.94 -1.14 1.51
CA TYR A 75 -4.52 -1.71 2.72
C TYR A 75 -5.79 -2.51 2.39
N ALA A 76 -6.66 -1.97 1.53
CA ALA A 76 -7.93 -2.59 1.19
C ALA A 76 -7.75 -3.93 0.46
N VAL A 77 -6.87 -3.96 -0.55
CA VAL A 77 -6.62 -5.18 -1.34
C VAL A 77 -6.00 -6.29 -0.50
N LEU A 78 -5.08 -5.97 0.40
CA LEU A 78 -4.47 -6.97 1.29
C LEU A 78 -5.39 -7.37 2.43
N TYR A 79 -6.20 -6.47 2.95
CA TYR A 79 -7.22 -6.84 3.93
C TYR A 79 -8.17 -7.88 3.33
N ARG A 80 -8.62 -7.65 2.08
CA ARG A 80 -9.57 -8.55 1.43
C ARG A 80 -8.96 -9.86 0.95
N TYR A 81 -7.80 -9.81 0.31
CA TYR A 81 -7.23 -10.96 -0.41
C TYR A 81 -5.95 -11.54 0.20
N GLY A 82 -5.34 -10.85 1.16
CA GLY A 82 -4.00 -11.17 1.67
C GLY A 82 -2.94 -11.17 0.56
N GLY A 83 -1.72 -11.56 0.92
CA GLY A 83 -0.58 -11.68 0.01
C GLY A 83 0.38 -10.52 0.15
N VAL A 84 0.96 -10.10 -0.97
CA VAL A 84 1.99 -9.08 -1.04
C VAL A 84 1.51 -7.92 -1.90
N TYR A 85 1.60 -6.70 -1.37
CA TYR A 85 1.51 -5.48 -2.17
C TYR A 85 2.89 -4.85 -2.31
N LEU A 86 3.23 -4.35 -3.49
CA LEU A 86 4.44 -3.55 -3.72
C LEU A 86 4.12 -2.30 -4.56
N ASP A 87 4.72 -1.17 -4.21
CA ASP A 87 4.72 -0.01 -5.09
C ASP A 87 5.31 -0.38 -6.47
N ILE A 88 4.76 0.24 -7.52
CA ILE A 88 5.07 -0.11 -8.91
C ILE A 88 6.55 0.10 -9.28
N ASP A 89 7.24 0.97 -8.56
CA ASP A 89 8.67 1.25 -8.73
C ASP A 89 9.58 0.38 -7.85
N SER A 90 9.03 -0.57 -7.09
CA SER A 90 9.79 -1.50 -6.25
C SER A 90 10.18 -2.78 -6.98
N TYR A 91 11.18 -3.50 -6.46
CA TYR A 91 11.61 -4.77 -7.03
C TYR A 91 12.04 -5.80 -6.00
N VAL A 92 11.92 -7.07 -6.39
CA VAL A 92 12.19 -8.24 -5.55
C VAL A 92 13.63 -8.74 -5.74
N LYS A 93 14.45 -8.66 -4.69
CA LYS A 93 15.81 -9.23 -4.69
C LYS A 93 15.81 -10.70 -4.33
N THR A 94 15.03 -11.09 -3.34
CA THR A 94 14.92 -12.49 -2.86
C THR A 94 13.52 -13.02 -3.15
N PRO A 95 13.34 -14.23 -3.72
CA PRO A 95 12.00 -14.81 -3.90
C PRO A 95 11.23 -14.85 -2.58
N PHE A 96 9.91 -14.64 -2.60
CA PHE A 96 9.08 -14.58 -1.39
C PHE A 96 9.19 -15.86 -0.55
N ASP A 97 9.11 -17.02 -1.20
CA ASP A 97 9.22 -18.36 -0.59
C ASP A 97 10.59 -18.64 0.06
N LYS A 98 11.57 -17.72 -0.04
CA LYS A 98 12.89 -17.85 0.60
C LYS A 98 13.00 -17.07 1.92
N PHE A 99 12.08 -16.17 2.22
CA PHE A 99 12.13 -15.37 3.46
C PHE A 99 10.79 -15.29 4.20
N LEU A 100 9.69 -15.73 3.58
CA LEU A 100 8.43 -15.98 4.26
C LEU A 100 8.43 -17.37 4.90
N GLN A 101 7.90 -17.44 6.11
CA GLN A 101 7.76 -18.62 6.95
C GLN A 101 6.32 -19.14 6.89
N GLU A 102 6.11 -20.41 7.21
CA GLU A 102 4.80 -21.06 7.05
C GLU A 102 3.73 -20.55 8.01
N ASP A 103 4.14 -19.96 9.13
CA ASP A 103 3.34 -19.40 10.20
C ASP A 103 3.28 -17.86 10.15
N ASP A 104 3.90 -17.23 9.14
CA ASP A 104 3.80 -15.80 8.96
C ASP A 104 2.35 -15.38 8.67
N ASP A 105 1.86 -14.44 9.48
CA ASP A 105 0.55 -13.83 9.32
C ASP A 105 0.68 -12.39 8.81
N PHE A 106 1.44 -11.55 9.51
CA PHE A 106 1.75 -10.19 9.06
C PHE A 106 3.25 -9.89 9.17
N ILE A 107 3.85 -9.31 8.13
CA ILE A 107 5.24 -8.85 8.18
C ILE A 107 5.26 -7.33 8.42
N ILE A 108 5.73 -6.95 9.60
CA ILE A 108 6.05 -5.55 9.92
C ILE A 108 7.51 -5.30 9.56
N THR A 109 7.82 -4.12 9.05
CA THR A 109 9.21 -3.66 8.88
C THR A 109 9.28 -2.17 9.16
N HIS A 110 10.37 -1.72 9.77
CA HIS A 110 10.62 -0.29 9.94
C HIS A 110 10.92 0.36 8.59
N GLU A 111 10.48 1.60 8.42
CA GLU A 111 10.99 2.46 7.35
C GLU A 111 12.41 2.95 7.74
N GLY A 112 13.22 3.36 6.76
CA GLY A 112 14.49 4.02 7.04
C GLY A 112 14.36 5.33 7.85
N ASN A 113 13.15 5.91 7.93
CA ASN A 113 12.86 7.01 8.85
C ASN A 113 12.50 6.46 10.23
N PRO A 114 13.10 6.98 11.33
CA PRO A 114 12.80 6.51 12.68
C PRO A 114 11.32 6.63 13.04
N GLY A 115 10.78 5.62 13.73
CA GLY A 115 9.46 5.67 14.36
C GLY A 115 8.26 5.32 13.46
N LEU A 116 8.47 4.99 12.18
CA LEU A 116 7.40 4.59 11.26
C LEU A 116 7.62 3.18 10.71
N TYR A 117 6.52 2.48 10.45
CA TYR A 117 6.54 1.24 9.70
C TYR A 117 6.48 1.52 8.19
N CYS A 118 7.22 0.72 7.43
CA CYS A 118 7.24 0.77 5.99
C CYS A 118 5.90 0.29 5.42
N GLN A 119 5.40 1.02 4.42
CA GLN A 119 4.16 0.70 3.71
C GLN A 119 4.27 0.79 2.18
N TRP A 120 5.47 1.07 1.63
CA TRP A 120 5.70 0.98 0.18
C TRP A 120 5.65 -0.48 -0.31
N GLY A 121 5.84 -1.43 0.60
CA GLY A 121 5.48 -2.83 0.45
C GLY A 121 4.74 -3.29 1.70
N LEU A 122 3.83 -4.26 1.55
CA LEU A 122 3.06 -4.84 2.64
C LEU A 122 2.90 -6.34 2.40
N ILE A 123 2.93 -7.15 3.47
CA ILE A 123 2.77 -8.61 3.40
C ILE A 123 1.87 -9.04 4.55
N SER A 124 0.73 -9.64 4.22
CA SER A 124 -0.35 -9.90 5.20
C SER A 124 -1.18 -11.11 4.82
N ALA A 125 -1.66 -11.86 5.79
CA ALA A 125 -2.82 -12.72 5.64
C ALA A 125 -4.05 -11.85 5.39
N LYS A 126 -5.12 -12.48 4.89
CA LYS A 126 -6.42 -11.80 4.76
C LYS A 126 -6.99 -11.47 6.13
N ASP A 127 -7.86 -10.47 6.18
CA ASP A 127 -8.64 -10.08 7.35
C ASP A 127 -7.81 -9.64 8.59
N HIS A 128 -6.52 -9.34 8.41
CA HIS A 128 -5.61 -9.03 9.52
C HIS A 128 -6.05 -7.77 10.31
N PRO A 129 -6.06 -7.80 11.66
CA PRO A 129 -6.54 -6.69 12.50
C PRO A 129 -5.78 -5.38 12.29
N PHE A 130 -4.48 -5.42 11.95
CA PHE A 130 -3.74 -4.20 11.62
C PHE A 130 -4.35 -3.46 10.42
N LEU A 131 -4.59 -4.17 9.31
CA LEU A 131 -5.17 -3.56 8.11
C LEU A 131 -6.61 -3.12 8.35
N LYS A 132 -7.39 -3.89 9.14
CA LYS A 132 -8.72 -3.47 9.56
C LYS A 132 -8.69 -2.13 10.29
N ARG A 133 -7.84 -1.99 11.31
CA ARG A 133 -7.70 -0.74 12.08
C ARG A 133 -7.22 0.39 11.19
N THR A 134 -6.23 0.15 10.33
CA THR A 134 -5.75 1.16 9.38
C THR A 134 -6.87 1.64 8.47
N LEU A 135 -7.65 0.73 7.88
CA LEU A 135 -8.77 1.05 7.00
C LEU A 135 -9.85 1.90 7.69
N GLU A 136 -10.25 1.54 8.92
CA GLU A 136 -11.21 2.34 9.68
C GLU A 136 -10.69 3.76 9.96
N LYS A 137 -9.43 3.88 10.39
CA LYS A 137 -8.82 5.19 10.66
C LYS A 137 -8.69 6.04 9.40
N VAL A 138 -8.33 5.43 8.27
CA VAL A 138 -8.25 6.13 6.98
C VAL A 138 -9.63 6.66 6.56
N VAL A 139 -10.67 5.83 6.66
CA VAL A 139 -12.04 6.26 6.36
C VAL A 139 -12.47 7.40 7.31
N ASP A 140 -12.25 7.26 8.61
CA ASP A 140 -12.55 8.31 9.61
C ASP A 140 -11.82 9.62 9.30
N ASN A 141 -10.52 9.56 9.00
CA ASN A 141 -9.74 10.75 8.64
C ASN A 141 -10.29 11.46 7.39
N ILE A 142 -10.78 10.70 6.41
CA ILE A 142 -11.37 11.23 5.18
C ILE A 142 -12.77 11.82 5.46
N GLU A 143 -13.63 11.10 6.17
CA GLU A 143 -15.01 11.51 6.45
C GLU A 143 -15.08 12.72 7.39
N THR A 144 -14.18 12.78 8.37
CA THR A 144 -14.09 13.92 9.31
C THR A 144 -13.18 15.03 8.82
N HIS A 145 -12.55 14.87 7.64
CA HIS A 145 -11.66 15.85 7.04
C HIS A 145 -10.54 16.26 8.02
N ARG A 146 -9.96 15.29 8.74
CA ARG A 146 -9.09 15.57 9.90
C ARG A 146 -7.72 16.15 9.51
N TYR A 147 -7.17 15.73 8.37
CA TYR A 147 -5.80 16.07 7.94
C TYR A 147 -5.69 16.46 6.45
N PRO A 148 -6.46 17.45 5.98
CA PRO A 148 -6.65 17.71 4.54
C PRO A 148 -5.39 18.06 3.74
N ASN A 149 -4.29 18.44 4.41
CA ASN A 149 -3.03 18.80 3.76
C ASN A 149 -1.85 17.91 4.19
N ASP A 150 -2.13 16.75 4.81
CA ASP A 150 -1.12 15.79 5.26
C ASP A 150 -1.46 14.36 4.80
N VAL A 151 -0.83 13.94 3.70
CA VAL A 151 -1.02 12.58 3.15
C VAL A 151 -0.55 11.52 4.14
N HIS A 152 0.53 11.79 4.89
CA HIS A 152 1.09 10.81 5.82
C HIS A 152 0.11 10.46 6.94
N ARG A 153 -0.57 11.47 7.50
CA ARG A 153 -1.57 11.30 8.56
C ARG A 153 -2.94 10.89 8.02
N THR A 154 -3.29 11.24 6.78
CA THR A 154 -4.59 10.86 6.22
C THR A 154 -4.62 9.39 5.81
N THR A 155 -3.68 8.96 4.96
CA THR A 155 -3.63 7.61 4.38
C THR A 155 -2.27 6.93 4.51
N GLY A 156 -1.20 7.69 4.74
CA GLY A 156 0.17 7.22 4.60
C GLY A 156 0.75 6.51 5.83
N PRO A 157 2.08 6.56 6.02
CA PRO A 157 2.77 5.72 7.00
C PRO A 157 2.43 6.08 8.46
N THR A 158 1.99 7.31 8.73
CA THR A 158 1.68 7.74 10.10
C THR A 158 0.42 7.06 10.61
N VAL A 159 -0.70 7.13 9.87
CA VAL A 159 -1.95 6.46 10.28
C VAL A 159 -1.81 4.93 10.31
N TYR A 160 -1.00 4.37 9.42
CA TYR A 160 -0.67 2.94 9.43
C TYR A 160 0.10 2.53 10.68
N THR A 161 1.12 3.31 11.05
CA THR A 161 1.92 3.03 12.25
C THR A 161 1.09 3.19 13.52
N GLU A 162 0.29 4.25 13.62
CA GLU A 162 -0.65 4.47 14.73
C GLU A 162 -1.63 3.28 14.86
N ALA A 163 -2.23 2.84 13.75
CA ALA A 163 -3.15 1.71 13.75
C ALA A 163 -2.53 0.40 14.26
N ILE A 164 -1.30 0.10 13.84
CA ILE A 164 -0.57 -1.09 14.32
C ILE A 164 -0.31 -0.98 15.81
N ASN A 165 0.21 0.17 16.27
CA ASN A 165 0.55 0.36 17.67
C ASN A 165 -0.67 0.27 18.58
N GLU A 166 -1.82 0.85 18.19
CA GLU A 166 -3.07 0.72 18.94
C GLU A 166 -3.52 -0.74 19.05
N VAL A 167 -3.44 -1.52 17.97
CA VAL A 167 -3.80 -2.95 18.01
C VAL A 167 -2.84 -3.73 18.90
N LEU A 168 -1.55 -3.42 18.87
CA LEU A 168 -0.54 -4.07 19.73
C LEU A 168 -0.69 -3.68 21.20
N GLU A 169 -1.11 -2.45 21.50
CA GLU A 169 -1.42 -2.01 22.86
C GLU A 169 -2.65 -2.75 23.41
N GLU A 170 -3.71 -2.90 22.60
CA GLU A 170 -4.92 -3.62 22.97
C GLU A 170 -4.72 -5.15 23.02
N LYS A 171 -3.90 -5.69 22.10
CA LYS A 171 -3.67 -7.12 21.88
C LYS A 171 -2.20 -7.40 21.53
N PRO A 172 -1.31 -7.43 22.53
CA PRO A 172 0.13 -7.62 22.32
C PRO A 172 0.49 -8.90 21.55
N ASP A 173 -0.30 -9.97 21.71
CA ASP A 173 -0.07 -11.27 21.08
C ASP A 173 -0.62 -11.38 19.64
N THR A 174 -1.03 -10.27 19.02
CA THR A 174 -1.49 -10.26 17.62
C THR A 174 -0.41 -10.86 16.72
N PRO A 175 -0.66 -11.95 15.95
CA PRO A 175 0.37 -12.62 15.17
C PRO A 175 1.07 -11.71 14.15
N HIS A 176 2.36 -11.51 14.31
CA HIS A 176 3.17 -10.75 13.35
C HIS A 176 4.65 -11.08 13.51
N ARG A 177 5.43 -10.76 12.49
CA ARG A 177 6.89 -10.85 12.54
C ARG A 177 7.52 -9.53 12.10
N LEU A 178 8.45 -9.03 12.91
CA LEU A 178 9.26 -7.87 12.55
C LEU A 178 10.44 -8.32 11.67
N LEU A 179 10.49 -7.84 10.42
CA LEU A 179 11.56 -8.12 9.46
C LEU A 179 12.47 -6.90 9.26
N GLY A 180 13.08 -6.46 10.37
CA GLY A 180 14.05 -5.36 10.41
C GLY A 180 13.62 -4.11 9.64
N THR A 181 14.56 -3.47 8.95
CA THR A 181 14.32 -2.24 8.18
C THR A 181 14.30 -2.54 6.68
N ASP A 182 13.31 -2.01 5.96
CA ASP A 182 13.12 -2.23 4.52
C ASP A 182 13.24 -3.72 4.12
N PHE A 183 12.52 -4.58 4.85
CA PHE A 183 12.47 -6.04 4.63
C PHE A 183 13.85 -6.71 4.65
N ASN A 184 14.79 -6.20 5.46
CA ASN A 184 16.19 -6.63 5.48
C ASN A 184 16.85 -6.69 4.08
N GLY A 185 16.39 -5.84 3.16
CA GLY A 185 16.88 -5.78 1.79
C GLY A 185 16.44 -6.92 0.87
N HIS A 186 15.56 -7.82 1.31
CA HIS A 186 14.92 -8.81 0.43
C HIS A 186 14.07 -8.15 -0.66
N LEU A 187 13.45 -7.03 -0.31
CA LEU A 187 12.74 -6.12 -1.20
C LEU A 187 13.49 -4.80 -1.27
N LYS A 188 13.35 -4.08 -2.39
CA LYS A 188 13.96 -2.76 -2.54
C LYS A 188 12.99 -1.77 -3.16
N PHE A 189 12.87 -0.64 -2.49
CA PHE A 189 12.19 0.53 -2.99
C PHE A 189 12.98 1.16 -4.13
N LYS A 190 12.29 1.51 -5.21
CA LYS A 190 12.80 2.23 -6.40
C LYS A 190 13.93 1.52 -7.16
N TYR A 191 13.60 1.03 -8.34
CA TYR A 191 14.60 0.67 -9.32
C TYR A 191 15.22 1.89 -10.03
N LYS A 192 16.43 1.71 -10.59
CA LYS A 192 17.16 2.76 -11.32
C LYS A 192 16.31 3.33 -12.46
N LEU A 193 16.24 4.66 -12.54
CA LEU A 193 15.45 5.42 -13.53
C LEU A 193 13.92 5.32 -13.39
N GLY A 194 13.38 4.56 -12.42
CA GLY A 194 11.92 4.45 -12.23
C GLY A 194 11.23 5.80 -12.08
N ARG A 195 11.85 6.72 -11.34
CA ARG A 195 11.31 8.08 -11.16
C ARG A 195 11.17 8.87 -12.47
N ILE A 196 12.09 8.69 -13.42
CA ILE A 196 12.14 9.45 -14.68
C ILE A 196 11.03 8.98 -15.62
N PHE A 197 10.78 7.66 -15.65
CA PHE A 197 9.83 7.06 -16.58
C PHE A 197 8.40 6.99 -16.04
N LEU A 198 8.22 6.89 -14.72
CA LEU A 198 6.89 6.75 -14.10
C LEU A 198 6.29 8.09 -13.67
N TYR A 199 7.13 9.03 -13.21
CA TYR A 199 6.65 10.30 -12.68
C TYR A 199 7.09 11.43 -13.59
N GLY A 200 6.13 12.26 -14.02
CA GLY A 200 6.38 13.44 -14.85
C GLY A 200 7.13 14.55 -14.11
N LYS A 201 6.77 15.81 -14.37
CA LYS A 201 7.46 16.98 -13.80
C LYS A 201 7.50 16.93 -12.26
N LYS A 202 8.61 17.39 -11.65
CA LYS A 202 8.77 17.47 -10.18
C LYS A 202 7.67 18.28 -9.46
N SER A 203 6.99 19.21 -10.16
CA SER A 203 5.84 19.97 -9.65
C SER A 203 4.65 19.08 -9.33
N GLU A 204 4.47 17.97 -10.04
CA GLU A 204 3.36 17.04 -9.89
C GLU A 204 3.56 16.03 -8.75
N HIS A 205 4.67 16.13 -8.01
CA HIS A 205 4.94 15.22 -6.90
C HIS A 205 4.01 15.53 -5.72
N TRP A 206 3.46 14.48 -5.09
CA TRP A 206 2.44 14.60 -4.05
C TRP A 206 2.85 15.51 -2.89
N LYS A 207 4.13 15.52 -2.50
CA LYS A 207 4.67 16.41 -1.44
C LYS A 207 4.44 17.89 -1.73
N LYS A 208 4.40 18.28 -3.00
CA LYS A 208 4.07 19.65 -3.41
C LYS A 208 2.56 19.85 -3.56
N LYS A 209 1.86 18.87 -4.15
CA LYS A 209 0.41 18.95 -4.35
C LYS A 209 -0.35 19.16 -3.04
N GLN A 210 0.01 18.43 -1.98
CA GLN A 210 -0.65 18.56 -0.68
C GLN A 210 -0.48 19.96 -0.03
N MET A 211 0.47 20.77 -0.50
CA MET A 211 0.65 22.14 0.00
C MET A 211 -0.26 23.14 -0.70
N SER A 212 -0.80 22.79 -1.87
CA SER A 212 -1.57 23.69 -2.74
C SER A 212 -2.96 23.15 -3.11
N GLN A 213 -3.26 21.91 -2.73
CA GLN A 213 -4.47 21.19 -3.06
C GLN A 213 -4.87 20.32 -1.87
N ASP A 214 -6.13 20.45 -1.48
CA ASP A 214 -6.75 19.60 -0.47
C ASP A 214 -6.75 18.13 -0.93
N ILE A 215 -6.31 17.24 -0.05
CA ILE A 215 -6.28 15.79 -0.29
C ILE A 215 -7.71 15.24 -0.41
N ILE A 216 -8.69 15.90 0.19
CA ILE A 216 -10.09 15.49 0.25
C ILE A 216 -10.93 16.54 -0.48
N LYS A 217 -11.74 16.11 -1.46
CA LYS A 217 -12.69 17.00 -2.13
C LYS A 217 -13.67 17.61 -1.12
N PRO A 218 -14.02 18.90 -1.23
CA PRO A 218 -15.10 19.49 -0.45
C PRO A 218 -16.39 18.71 -0.68
N SER A 219 -17.12 18.41 0.40
CA SER A 219 -18.42 17.75 0.30
C SER A 219 -19.41 18.66 -0.42
N GLY A 220 -19.71 18.37 -1.70
CA GLY A 220 -20.65 19.14 -2.52
C GLY A 220 -20.34 19.22 -4.02
N GLU A 221 -19.18 18.73 -4.49
CA GLU A 221 -18.79 18.66 -5.91
C GLU A 221 -18.81 17.25 -6.51
#